data_AF-A0A4S8LZ71-F1
#
_entry.id   AF-A0A4S8LZ71-F1
#
_cell.length_a   1.000
_cell.length_b   1.000
_cell.length_c   1.000
_cell.angle_alpha   90.00
_cell.angle_beta   90.00
_cell.angle_gamma   90.00
#
_symmetry.space_group_name_H-M   'P 1'
#
loop_
_entity.id
_entity.type
_entity.pdbx_description
1 polymer ?
#
loop_
_entity_poly.entity_id
_entity_poly.type
_entity_poly.pdbx_seq_one_letter_code
_entity_poly.pdbx_strand_id
1 'polypeptide(L)'
;MDYEPSSRSAPNAIQRLKDRGRYDQQTVFSVLDQGTVAHVTFKLPQNDDDVDDWPVIIPMIYGRDEETIFLHGHLGSRLLNMLSEDDVKSCITVTNVDGLVISLTPFHNSNNYSSCVLFGHSRLVSNPDEKLKALKLITNKPFDKTGGDRWDDSRAPSQVDVQSTRVVAFQIEMASAKVREGGPKDEKKDIDNPEVGGKYWSGHLIREDHFKVAVPSTYCKVEMPDYIRRMVT
;
A
#
# COMPACT_ATOMS: atom_id res chain seq x y z
N MET A 1 -15.87 -6.61 -10.10
CA MET A 1 -15.68 -5.60 -11.16
C MET A 1 -14.22 -5.73 -11.60
N ASP A 2 -13.88 -5.66 -12.88
CA ASP A 2 -12.48 -5.77 -13.32
C ASP A 2 -11.99 -4.42 -13.85
N TYR A 3 -10.72 -4.09 -13.58
CA TYR A 3 -10.09 -2.82 -13.95
C TYR A 3 -9.38 -2.89 -15.32
N GLU A 4 -9.96 -3.62 -16.27
CA GLU A 4 -9.38 -3.75 -17.60
C GLU A 4 -9.18 -2.37 -18.25
N PRO A 5 -7.97 -2.06 -18.77
CA PRO A 5 -7.69 -0.74 -19.31
C PRO A 5 -8.52 -0.48 -20.57
N SER A 6 -9.16 0.69 -20.62
CA SER A 6 -9.99 1.10 -21.76
C SER A 6 -9.21 1.24 -23.08
N SER A 7 -7.89 1.41 -23.00
CA SER A 7 -7.00 1.48 -24.15
C SER A 7 -5.56 1.16 -23.75
N ARG A 8 -4.67 0.96 -24.73
CA ARG A 8 -3.24 0.79 -24.47
C ARG A 8 -2.57 2.04 -23.87
N SER A 9 -3.19 3.21 -24.00
CA SER A 9 -2.70 4.48 -23.44
C SER A 9 -3.41 4.87 -22.15
N ALA A 10 -4.34 4.03 -21.63
CA ALA A 10 -4.98 4.30 -20.36
C ALA A 10 -3.94 4.33 -19.23
N PRO A 11 -4.11 5.17 -18.19
CA PRO A 11 -3.12 5.33 -17.13
C PRO A 11 -2.77 4.03 -16.40
N ASN A 12 -3.72 3.10 -16.29
CA ASN A 12 -3.52 1.79 -15.65
C ASN A 12 -2.98 0.71 -16.60
N ALA A 13 -2.77 0.99 -17.90
CA ALA A 13 -2.34 -0.02 -18.86
C ALA A 13 -0.86 -0.39 -18.70
N ILE A 14 -0.58 -1.62 -18.22
CA ILE A 14 0.79 -2.14 -18.07
C ILE A 14 1.42 -2.41 -19.44
N GLN A 15 2.55 -1.74 -19.72
CA GLN A 15 3.24 -1.86 -21.02
C GLN A 15 4.40 -2.87 -21.03
N ARG A 16 5.17 -2.96 -19.95
CA ARG A 16 6.35 -3.85 -19.85
C ARG A 16 6.05 -5.03 -18.95
N LEU A 17 6.44 -6.24 -19.38
CA LEU A 17 6.25 -7.50 -18.64
C LEU A 17 4.77 -7.74 -18.33
N LYS A 18 3.96 -7.75 -19.39
CA LYS A 18 2.49 -7.81 -19.32
C LYS A 18 1.97 -9.11 -18.70
N ASP A 19 2.75 -10.18 -18.81
CA ASP A 19 2.50 -11.48 -18.15
C ASP A 19 2.38 -11.36 -16.63
N ARG A 20 2.95 -10.30 -16.04
CA ARG A 20 2.87 -10.00 -14.61
C ARG A 20 1.70 -9.09 -14.23
N GLY A 21 1.02 -8.51 -15.21
CA GLY A 21 -0.09 -7.59 -15.01
C GLY A 21 -1.37 -8.32 -14.62
N ARG A 22 -2.12 -7.75 -13.68
CA ARG A 22 -3.41 -8.22 -13.20
C ARG A 22 -4.35 -7.03 -13.07
N TYR A 23 -5.60 -7.21 -13.49
CA TYR A 23 -6.63 -6.16 -13.46
C TYR A 23 -7.88 -6.60 -12.70
N ASP A 24 -7.94 -7.86 -12.29
CA ASP A 24 -9.04 -8.37 -11.47
C ASP A 24 -9.00 -7.73 -10.08
N GLN A 25 -10.19 -7.40 -9.57
CA GLN A 25 -10.37 -6.78 -8.27
C GLN A 25 -9.79 -7.62 -7.13
N GLN A 26 -9.89 -8.95 -7.23
CA GLN A 26 -9.37 -9.84 -6.20
C GLN A 26 -7.86 -9.65 -5.97
N THR A 27 -7.07 -9.60 -7.05
CA THR A 27 -5.63 -9.39 -6.93
C THR A 27 -5.31 -7.99 -6.42
N VAL A 28 -5.97 -6.95 -6.93
CA VAL A 28 -5.76 -5.57 -6.46
C VAL A 28 -6.05 -5.45 -4.96
N PHE A 29 -7.16 -6.02 -4.51
CA PHE A 29 -7.57 -5.95 -3.11
C PHE A 29 -6.63 -6.76 -2.22
N SER A 30 -6.16 -7.93 -2.68
CA SER A 30 -5.16 -8.71 -1.95
C SER A 30 -3.87 -7.91 -1.71
N VAL A 31 -3.39 -7.13 -2.68
CA VAL A 31 -2.20 -6.29 -2.49
C VAL A 31 -2.45 -5.21 -1.44
N LEU A 32 -3.60 -4.55 -1.51
CA LEU A 32 -4.01 -3.55 -0.53
C LEU A 32 -4.14 -4.16 0.87
N ASP A 33 -4.79 -5.31 1.00
CA ASP A 33 -5.04 -5.92 2.31
C ASP A 33 -3.74 -6.38 2.98
N GLN A 34 -2.74 -6.78 2.19
CA GLN A 34 -1.41 -7.12 2.69
C GLN A 34 -0.59 -5.88 3.10
N GLY A 35 -0.67 -4.78 2.35
CA GLY A 35 0.18 -3.61 2.55
C GLY A 35 -0.35 -2.66 3.63
N THR A 36 0.52 -2.17 4.51
CA THR A 36 0.14 -1.25 5.62
C THR A 36 0.39 0.23 5.31
N VAL A 37 1.20 0.51 4.29
CA VAL A 37 1.57 1.87 3.88
C VAL A 37 1.24 2.07 2.40
N ALA A 38 0.57 3.17 2.12
CA ALA A 38 0.26 3.66 0.78
C ALA A 38 1.12 4.90 0.46
N HIS A 39 1.59 5.00 -0.77
CA HIS A 39 2.27 6.17 -1.31
C HIS A 39 1.25 6.97 -2.10
N VAL A 40 0.92 8.16 -1.60
CA VAL A 40 -0.17 8.98 -2.13
C VAL A 40 0.42 10.17 -2.89
N THR A 41 -0.02 10.34 -4.14
CA THR A 41 0.33 11.48 -4.97
C THR A 41 -0.93 12.13 -5.55
N PHE A 42 -0.83 13.40 -5.88
CA PHE A 42 -1.94 14.25 -6.28
C PHE A 42 -1.38 15.37 -7.16
N LYS A 43 -2.26 15.98 -7.95
CA LYS A 43 -1.87 17.15 -8.73
C LYS A 43 -1.82 18.38 -7.81
N LEU A 44 -0.67 19.04 -7.74
CA LEU A 44 -0.58 20.37 -7.11
C LEU A 44 -1.29 21.42 -7.98
N PRO A 45 -2.02 22.38 -7.39
CA PRO A 45 -2.46 23.56 -8.09
C PRO A 45 -1.24 24.23 -8.72
N GLN A 46 -1.33 24.60 -9.99
CA GLN A 46 -0.29 25.42 -10.61
C GLN A 46 -0.39 26.81 -10.00
N ASN A 47 0.65 27.24 -9.30
CA ASN A 47 0.83 28.61 -8.84
C ASN A 47 1.94 29.26 -9.69
N ASP A 48 1.93 30.58 -9.85
CA ASP A 48 2.94 31.33 -10.63
C ASP A 48 4.35 31.34 -9.99
N ASP A 49 4.50 30.78 -8.78
CA ASP A 49 5.79 30.65 -8.09
C ASP A 49 6.37 29.25 -8.32
N ASP A 50 7.53 29.16 -8.99
CA ASP A 50 8.30 27.96 -9.40
C ASP A 50 8.67 26.96 -8.26
N VAL A 51 8.21 27.18 -7.02
CA VAL A 51 8.53 26.34 -5.85
C VAL A 51 7.59 25.12 -5.73
N ASP A 52 6.39 25.17 -6.33
CA ASP A 52 5.35 24.13 -6.22
C ASP A 52 5.31 23.11 -7.39
N ASP A 53 6.29 23.11 -8.30
CA ASP A 53 6.27 22.25 -9.50
C ASP A 53 6.79 20.81 -9.30
N TRP A 54 7.22 20.47 -8.08
CA TRP A 54 7.73 19.13 -7.81
C TRP A 54 6.61 18.10 -7.64
N PRO A 55 6.68 16.92 -8.28
CA PRO A 55 5.76 15.84 -7.97
C PRO A 55 5.97 15.40 -6.51
N VAL A 56 4.90 15.44 -5.71
CA VAL A 56 4.93 15.06 -4.30
C VAL A 56 4.32 13.68 -4.11
N ILE A 57 5.00 12.84 -3.32
CA ILE A 57 4.52 11.54 -2.89
C ILE A 57 4.67 11.46 -1.37
N ILE A 58 3.56 11.23 -0.67
CA ILE A 58 3.53 11.15 0.79
C ILE A 58 3.15 9.73 1.24
N PRO A 59 3.96 9.07 2.08
CA PRO A 59 3.59 7.79 2.68
C PRO A 59 2.51 7.99 3.75
N MET A 60 1.45 7.19 3.70
CA MET A 60 0.30 7.25 4.60
C MET A 60 -0.12 5.85 5.02
N ILE A 61 -0.50 5.69 6.29
CA ILE A 61 -1.35 4.56 6.68
C ILE A 61 -2.77 4.79 6.14
N TYR A 62 -3.47 3.71 5.88
CA TYR A 62 -4.79 3.77 5.26
C TYR A 62 -5.70 2.67 5.80
N GLY A 63 -7.00 2.79 5.53
CA GLY A 63 -8.01 1.77 5.72
C GLY A 63 -8.70 1.54 4.38
N ARG A 64 -9.37 0.41 4.21
CA ARG A 64 -10.12 0.11 2.99
C ARG A 64 -11.51 -0.40 3.34
N ASP A 65 -12.48 0.01 2.56
CA ASP A 65 -13.84 -0.52 2.54
C ASP A 65 -14.22 -0.71 1.08
N GLU A 66 -14.22 -1.95 0.61
CA GLU A 66 -14.39 -2.29 -0.81
C GLU A 66 -13.46 -1.45 -1.72
N GLU A 67 -14.03 -0.60 -2.57
CA GLU A 67 -13.34 0.22 -3.55
C GLU A 67 -12.93 1.60 -3.01
N THR A 68 -13.20 1.87 -1.73
CA THR A 68 -12.84 3.13 -1.06
C THR A 68 -11.64 2.94 -0.16
N ILE A 69 -10.63 3.79 -0.33
CA ILE A 69 -9.48 3.92 0.58
C ILE A 69 -9.70 5.14 1.47
N PHE A 70 -9.53 4.97 2.77
CA PHE A 70 -9.58 6.08 3.72
C PHE A 70 -8.18 6.46 4.18
N LEU A 71 -7.90 7.76 4.16
CA LEU A 71 -6.69 8.39 4.67
C LEU A 71 -7.06 9.32 5.82
N HIS A 72 -6.17 9.49 6.80
CA HIS A 72 -6.39 10.47 7.86
C HIS A 72 -5.11 11.19 8.26
N GLY A 73 -5.29 12.25 9.04
CA GLY A 73 -4.20 12.99 9.66
C GLY A 73 -4.70 14.30 10.28
N HIS A 74 -3.78 15.13 10.76
CA HIS A 74 -4.15 16.40 11.39
C HIS A 74 -4.86 17.34 10.39
N LEU A 75 -5.82 18.14 10.88
CA LEU A 75 -6.54 19.14 10.08
C LEU A 75 -5.63 20.11 9.30
N GLY A 76 -4.43 20.39 9.83
CA GLY A 76 -3.43 21.26 9.21
C GLY A 76 -2.56 20.60 8.13
N SER A 77 -2.77 19.32 7.82
CA SER A 77 -1.99 18.62 6.80
C SER A 77 -2.22 19.22 5.40
N ARG A 78 -1.16 19.72 4.76
CA ARG A 78 -1.23 20.26 3.39
C ARG A 78 -1.79 19.23 2.40
N LEU A 79 -1.27 18.01 2.44
CA LEU A 79 -1.76 16.88 1.64
C LEU A 79 -3.27 16.69 1.80
N LEU A 80 -3.75 16.55 3.05
CA LEU A 80 -5.14 16.21 3.28
C LEU A 80 -6.08 17.38 2.98
N ASN A 81 -5.63 18.62 3.19
CA ASN A 81 -6.41 19.80 2.81
C ASN A 81 -6.64 19.82 1.30
N MET A 82 -5.61 19.54 0.51
CA MET A 82 -5.76 19.46 -0.93
C MET A 82 -6.63 18.30 -1.38
N LEU A 83 -6.41 17.10 -0.84
CA LEU A 83 -7.24 15.93 -1.17
C LEU A 83 -8.69 16.05 -0.68
N SER A 84 -9.00 17.06 0.14
CA SER A 84 -10.35 17.34 0.64
C SER A 84 -11.16 18.24 -0.28
N GLU A 85 -10.54 18.85 -1.29
CA GLU A 85 -11.29 19.57 -2.32
C GLU A 85 -12.14 18.58 -3.12
N ASP A 86 -13.23 19.06 -3.71
CA ASP A 86 -14.15 18.20 -4.43
C ASP A 86 -13.51 17.64 -5.70
N ASP A 87 -13.62 16.33 -5.87
CA ASP A 87 -13.26 15.60 -7.09
C ASP A 87 -11.76 15.61 -7.46
N VAL A 88 -10.87 15.63 -6.46
CA VAL A 88 -9.42 15.69 -6.70
C VAL A 88 -8.87 14.38 -7.22
N LYS A 89 -8.42 14.39 -8.48
CA LYS A 89 -7.69 13.28 -9.10
C LYS A 89 -6.38 12.99 -8.36
N SER A 90 -6.29 11.77 -7.86
CA SER A 90 -5.18 11.30 -7.04
C SER A 90 -4.71 9.94 -7.53
N CYS A 91 -3.49 9.58 -7.15
CA CYS A 91 -2.93 8.26 -7.40
C CYS A 91 -2.38 7.68 -6.11
N ILE A 92 -2.70 6.41 -5.86
CA ILE A 92 -2.24 5.66 -4.69
C ILE A 92 -1.47 4.45 -5.16
N THR A 93 -0.28 4.24 -4.62
CA THR A 93 0.54 3.04 -4.87
C THR A 93 0.82 2.29 -3.58
N VAL A 94 0.65 0.97 -3.61
CA VAL A 94 1.06 0.05 -2.53
C VAL A 94 1.98 -1.00 -3.13
N THR A 95 3.07 -1.30 -2.43
CA THR A 95 4.08 -2.28 -2.86
C THR A 95 4.50 -3.13 -1.67
N ASN A 96 4.39 -4.45 -1.84
CA ASN A 96 4.92 -5.47 -0.93
C ASN A 96 6.11 -6.14 -1.62
N VAL A 97 7.23 -6.26 -0.91
CA VAL A 97 8.44 -6.92 -1.43
C VAL A 97 8.60 -8.25 -0.74
N ASP A 98 8.44 -9.32 -1.52
CA ASP A 98 8.33 -10.70 -1.02
C ASP A 98 9.64 -11.47 -1.16
N GLY A 99 10.67 -10.92 -1.82
CA GLY A 99 11.94 -11.62 -1.93
C GLY A 99 13.00 -11.07 -2.88
N LEU A 100 14.21 -11.59 -2.68
CA LEU A 100 15.42 -11.55 -3.53
C LEU A 100 15.28 -12.37 -4.79
N VAL A 101 15.51 -11.88 -6.01
CA VAL A 101 15.85 -12.75 -7.14
C VAL A 101 17.25 -12.46 -7.66
N ILE A 102 18.05 -13.51 -7.66
CA ILE A 102 19.49 -13.49 -7.90
C ILE A 102 19.75 -14.44 -9.06
N SER A 103 20.11 -13.88 -10.21
CA SER A 103 20.35 -14.61 -11.45
C SER A 103 21.85 -14.79 -11.71
N LEU A 104 22.20 -15.62 -12.70
CA LEU A 104 23.59 -15.82 -13.13
C LEU A 104 24.21 -14.55 -13.74
N THR A 105 23.38 -13.69 -14.32
CA THR A 105 23.77 -12.37 -14.84
C THR A 105 23.13 -11.24 -14.05
N PRO A 106 23.83 -10.14 -13.73
CA PRO A 106 23.24 -9.01 -13.00
C PRO A 106 22.00 -8.39 -13.68
N PHE A 107 21.87 -8.52 -15.00
CA PHE A 107 20.76 -7.94 -15.76
C PHE A 107 19.40 -8.62 -15.51
N HIS A 108 19.41 -9.83 -14.96
CA HIS A 108 18.19 -10.59 -14.64
C HIS A 108 17.86 -10.60 -13.14
N ASN A 109 18.66 -9.90 -12.32
CA ASN A 109 18.38 -9.71 -10.90
C ASN A 109 17.08 -8.93 -10.74
N SER A 110 16.31 -9.27 -9.72
CA SER A 110 15.00 -8.65 -9.49
C SER A 110 14.54 -8.84 -8.05
N ASN A 111 13.30 -8.43 -7.79
CA ASN A 111 12.59 -8.76 -6.55
C ASN A 111 11.39 -9.64 -6.88
N ASN A 112 11.01 -10.54 -5.98
CA ASN A 112 9.62 -10.99 -5.92
C ASN A 112 8.82 -9.89 -5.19
N TYR A 113 7.65 -9.55 -5.72
CA TYR A 113 6.85 -8.44 -5.23
C TYR A 113 5.40 -8.56 -5.69
N SER A 114 4.53 -7.88 -4.96
CA SER A 114 3.17 -7.55 -5.40
C SER A 114 2.94 -6.05 -5.22
N SER A 115 2.41 -5.38 -6.24
CA SER A 115 2.18 -3.94 -6.20
C SER A 115 0.90 -3.58 -6.92
N CYS A 116 0.20 -2.53 -6.48
CA CYS A 116 -0.91 -1.95 -7.21
C CYS A 116 -0.75 -0.43 -7.37
N VAL A 117 -1.18 0.08 -8.51
CA VAL A 117 -1.30 1.51 -8.80
C VAL A 117 -2.77 1.80 -9.06
N LEU A 118 -3.31 2.72 -8.28
CA LEU A 118 -4.72 3.09 -8.25
C LEU A 118 -4.88 4.53 -8.68
N PHE A 119 -5.87 4.80 -9.51
CA PHE A 119 -6.26 6.13 -9.95
C PHE A 119 -7.72 6.34 -9.60
N GLY A 120 -8.04 7.55 -9.18
CA GLY A 120 -9.39 7.86 -8.75
C GLY A 120 -9.49 9.23 -8.13
N HIS A 121 -10.54 9.41 -7.36
CA HIS A 121 -10.99 10.72 -6.90
C HIS A 121 -11.09 10.75 -5.38
N SER A 122 -10.52 11.80 -4.80
CA SER A 122 -10.56 12.04 -3.36
C SER A 122 -11.68 13.02 -3.01
N ARG A 123 -12.24 12.85 -1.82
CA ARG A 123 -13.17 13.80 -1.20
C ARG A 123 -13.00 13.87 0.31
N LEU A 124 -13.43 14.97 0.90
CA LEU A 124 -13.59 15.07 2.35
C LEU A 124 -14.66 14.11 2.87
N VAL A 125 -14.38 13.44 3.99
CA VAL A 125 -15.39 12.73 4.79
C VAL A 125 -15.99 13.70 5.81
N SER A 126 -17.14 14.27 5.46
CA SER A 126 -17.86 15.25 6.28
C SER A 126 -18.90 14.63 7.22
N ASN A 127 -19.46 13.47 6.84
CA ASN A 127 -20.42 12.74 7.66
C ASN A 127 -19.73 12.18 8.92
N PRO A 128 -20.22 12.45 10.14
CA PRO A 128 -19.59 11.99 11.38
C PRO A 128 -19.50 10.47 11.52
N ASP A 129 -20.53 9.74 11.10
CA ASP A 129 -20.58 8.28 11.23
C ASP A 129 -19.62 7.61 10.24
N GLU A 130 -19.56 8.11 8.99
CA GLU A 130 -18.58 7.69 7.99
C GLU A 130 -17.16 7.96 8.49
N LYS A 131 -16.93 9.14 9.10
CA LYS A 131 -15.62 9.52 9.66
C LYS A 131 -15.17 8.54 10.74
N LEU A 132 -16.06 8.18 11.66
CA LEU A 132 -15.74 7.21 12.72
C LEU A 132 -15.50 5.81 12.14
N LYS A 133 -16.31 5.38 11.17
CA LYS A 133 -16.10 4.11 10.44
C LYS A 133 -14.72 4.08 9.79
N ALA A 134 -14.35 5.13 9.06
CA ALA A 134 -13.07 5.25 8.38
C ALA A 134 -11.89 5.20 9.37
N LEU A 135 -11.97 5.94 10.49
CA LEU A 135 -10.93 5.92 11.52
C LEU A 135 -10.79 4.53 12.18
N LYS A 136 -11.91 3.83 12.41
CA LYS A 136 -11.89 2.44 12.89
C LYS A 136 -11.20 1.51 11.88
N LEU A 137 -11.55 1.61 10.59
CA LEU A 137 -10.92 0.82 9.53
C LEU A 137 -9.41 1.06 9.45
N ILE A 138 -8.98 2.32 9.48
CA ILE A 138 -7.55 2.67 9.45
C ILE A 138 -6.82 2.11 10.68
N THR A 139 -7.44 2.22 11.87
CA THR A 139 -6.86 1.75 13.13
C THR A 139 -6.72 0.23 13.17
N ASN A 140 -7.72 -0.49 12.65
CA ASN A 140 -7.77 -1.95 12.73
C ASN A 140 -6.95 -2.64 11.64
N LYS A 141 -6.75 -1.99 10.48
CA LYS A 141 -6.05 -2.58 9.33
C LYS A 141 -4.74 -3.33 9.69
N PRO A 142 -3.81 -2.77 10.50
CA PRO A 142 -2.58 -3.49 10.85
C PRO A 142 -2.81 -4.80 11.63
N PHE A 143 -4.00 -5.00 12.19
CA PHE A 143 -4.38 -6.11 13.06
C PHE A 143 -5.30 -7.13 12.40
N ASP A 144 -5.77 -6.88 11.16
CA ASP A 144 -6.74 -7.71 10.43
C ASP A 144 -6.31 -9.19 10.39
N LYS A 145 -5.02 -9.46 10.11
CA LYS A 145 -4.47 -10.83 10.03
C LYS A 145 -4.55 -11.60 11.36
N THR A 146 -4.73 -10.89 12.47
CA THR A 146 -4.88 -11.49 13.81
C THR A 146 -6.31 -11.43 14.35
N GLY A 147 -7.25 -10.86 13.59
CA GLY A 147 -8.63 -10.63 14.02
C GLY A 147 -8.74 -9.63 15.17
N GLY A 148 -7.80 -8.68 15.28
CA GLY A 148 -7.79 -7.70 16.36
C GLY A 148 -8.69 -6.51 16.08
N ASP A 149 -9.51 -6.12 17.06
CA ASP A 149 -10.25 -4.85 17.03
C ASP A 149 -9.52 -3.82 17.91
N ARG A 150 -8.45 -3.23 17.36
CA ARG A 150 -7.61 -2.30 18.12
C ARG A 150 -8.36 -1.02 18.52
N TRP A 151 -9.31 -0.59 17.70
CA TRP A 151 -10.14 0.58 17.95
C TRP A 151 -10.95 0.42 19.24
N ASP A 152 -11.68 -0.68 19.39
CA ASP A 152 -12.50 -0.93 20.58
C ASP A 152 -11.68 -1.51 21.76
N ASP A 153 -10.48 -2.05 21.53
CA ASP A 153 -9.47 -2.37 22.56
C ASP A 153 -8.62 -1.15 22.98
N SER A 154 -9.07 0.06 22.65
CA SER A 154 -8.44 1.32 23.05
C SER A 154 -9.43 2.21 23.80
N ARG A 155 -8.92 3.26 24.47
CA ARG A 155 -9.81 4.33 24.97
C ARG A 155 -10.59 4.92 23.79
N ALA A 156 -11.91 5.01 23.92
CA ALA A 156 -12.76 5.68 22.94
C ALA A 156 -12.26 7.11 22.64
N PRO A 157 -12.24 7.56 21.37
CA PRO A 157 -11.83 8.91 21.02
C PRO A 157 -12.70 9.98 21.68
N SER A 158 -12.07 11.06 22.11
CA SER A 158 -12.78 12.26 22.56
C SER A 158 -13.27 13.09 21.37
N GLN A 159 -14.16 14.05 21.63
CA GLN A 159 -14.58 15.01 20.59
C GLN A 159 -13.38 15.80 20.02
N VAL A 160 -12.40 16.15 20.85
CA VAL A 160 -11.20 16.87 20.40
C VAL A 160 -10.34 16.01 19.48
N ASP A 161 -10.18 14.73 19.79
CA ASP A 161 -9.47 13.76 18.93
C ASP A 161 -10.11 13.70 17.54
N VAL A 162 -11.44 13.59 17.49
CA VAL A 162 -12.20 13.51 16.23
C VAL A 162 -12.19 14.84 15.47
N GLN A 163 -12.31 15.98 16.16
CA GLN A 163 -12.34 17.30 15.53
C GLN A 163 -10.98 17.66 14.93
N SER A 164 -9.87 17.37 15.61
CA SER A 164 -8.51 17.65 15.14
C SER A 164 -8.03 16.73 14.00
N THR A 165 -8.80 15.68 13.70
CA THR A 165 -8.47 14.71 12.66
C THR A 165 -9.27 14.97 11.39
N ARG A 166 -8.61 15.09 10.24
CA ARG A 166 -9.22 15.10 8.91
C ARG A 166 -9.22 13.69 8.35
N VAL A 167 -10.28 13.33 7.63
CA VAL A 167 -10.40 12.05 6.92
C VAL A 167 -10.78 12.34 5.48
N VAL A 168 -10.08 11.67 4.56
CA VAL A 168 -10.33 11.72 3.12
C VAL A 168 -10.70 10.32 2.64
N ALA A 169 -11.72 10.24 1.80
CA ALA A 169 -12.09 9.03 1.07
C ALA A 169 -11.57 9.14 -0.37
N PHE A 170 -10.86 8.12 -0.83
CA PHE A 170 -10.40 7.95 -2.19
C PHE A 170 -11.19 6.81 -2.83
N GLN A 171 -12.02 7.12 -3.82
CA GLN A 171 -12.75 6.14 -4.61
C GLN A 171 -11.86 5.65 -5.75
N ILE A 172 -11.63 4.34 -5.83
CA ILE A 172 -10.89 3.73 -6.94
C ILE A 172 -11.76 3.76 -8.20
N GLU A 173 -11.22 4.35 -9.28
CA GLU A 173 -11.84 4.36 -10.62
C GLU A 173 -11.11 3.40 -11.56
N MET A 174 -9.77 3.43 -11.54
CA MET A 174 -8.92 2.54 -12.32
C MET A 174 -7.85 1.94 -11.42
N ALA A 175 -7.48 0.70 -11.68
CA ALA A 175 -6.38 0.05 -10.99
C ALA A 175 -5.57 -0.84 -11.94
N SER A 176 -4.34 -1.12 -11.52
CA SER A 176 -3.55 -2.21 -12.07
C SER A 176 -2.73 -2.82 -10.95
N ALA A 177 -2.62 -4.14 -10.95
CA ALA A 177 -1.69 -4.86 -10.10
C ALA A 177 -0.58 -5.48 -10.94
N LYS A 178 0.60 -5.62 -10.34
CA LYS A 178 1.75 -6.28 -10.95
C LYS A 178 2.40 -7.19 -9.92
N VAL A 179 2.50 -8.47 -10.28
CA VAL A 179 2.96 -9.53 -9.37
C VAL A 179 4.12 -10.29 -10.01
N ARG A 180 5.17 -10.54 -9.22
CA ARG A 180 6.29 -11.37 -9.61
C ARG A 180 6.63 -12.35 -8.48
N GLU A 181 6.68 -13.62 -8.84
CA GLU A 181 7.02 -14.71 -7.94
C GLU A 181 8.03 -15.66 -8.59
N GLY A 182 8.68 -16.48 -7.77
CA GLY A 182 9.57 -17.57 -8.20
C GLY A 182 11.01 -17.15 -8.49
N GLY A 183 11.72 -18.03 -9.20
CA GLY A 183 13.15 -17.92 -9.46
C GLY A 183 13.57 -16.97 -10.59
N PRO A 184 14.88 -16.86 -10.83
CA PRO A 184 15.44 -16.13 -11.96
C PRO A 184 15.06 -16.79 -13.28
N LYS A 185 15.09 -15.99 -14.36
CA LYS A 185 14.90 -16.47 -15.74
C LYS A 185 16.22 -16.24 -16.50
N ASP A 186 17.22 -17.06 -16.20
CA ASP A 186 18.53 -17.00 -16.83
C ASP A 186 18.49 -17.38 -18.32
N GLU A 187 19.44 -16.85 -19.10
CA GLU A 187 19.53 -17.22 -20.52
C GLU A 187 20.07 -18.64 -20.66
N LYS A 188 19.57 -19.37 -21.66
CA LYS A 188 20.00 -20.75 -21.92
C LYS A 188 21.53 -20.89 -22.05
N LYS A 189 22.19 -19.91 -22.68
CA LYS A 189 23.66 -19.91 -22.86
C LYS A 189 24.43 -19.88 -21.53
N ASP A 190 23.86 -19.27 -20.49
CA ASP A 190 24.49 -19.13 -19.18
C ASP A 190 24.18 -20.37 -18.32
N ILE A 191 22.95 -20.91 -18.43
CA ILE A 191 22.54 -22.17 -17.79
C ILE A 191 23.38 -23.35 -18.32
N ASP A 192 23.59 -23.41 -19.64
CA ASP A 192 24.31 -24.50 -20.30
C ASP A 192 25.84 -24.34 -20.22
N ASN A 193 26.36 -23.25 -19.65
CA ASN A 193 27.80 -22.99 -19.52
C ASN A 193 28.34 -23.50 -18.16
N PRO A 194 29.19 -24.56 -18.14
CA PRO A 194 29.71 -25.12 -16.89
C PRO A 194 30.58 -24.14 -16.08
N GLU A 195 31.27 -23.21 -16.73
CA GLU A 195 32.08 -22.20 -16.02
C GLU A 195 31.20 -21.19 -15.28
N VAL A 196 30.02 -20.89 -15.81
CA VAL A 196 29.06 -19.97 -15.19
C VAL A 196 28.27 -20.70 -14.11
N GLY A 197 27.60 -21.80 -14.46
CA GLY A 197 26.77 -22.58 -13.53
C GLY A 197 27.56 -23.24 -12.40
N GLY A 198 28.85 -23.52 -12.60
CA GLY A 198 29.75 -24.04 -11.56
C GLY A 198 30.36 -22.97 -10.64
N LYS A 199 30.26 -21.68 -11.00
CA LYS A 199 30.94 -20.58 -10.30
C LYS A 199 29.99 -19.60 -9.61
N TYR A 200 28.81 -19.39 -10.16
CA TYR A 200 27.86 -18.38 -9.66
C TYR A 200 26.59 -19.04 -9.13
N TRP A 201 26.16 -18.63 -7.94
CA TRP A 201 24.89 -19.07 -7.36
C TRP A 201 23.72 -18.28 -7.98
N SER A 202 22.63 -18.98 -8.28
CA SER A 202 21.39 -18.42 -8.82
C SER A 202 20.20 -19.02 -8.08
N GLY A 203 19.20 -18.19 -7.75
CA GLY A 203 18.07 -18.58 -6.93
C GLY A 203 17.21 -17.39 -6.51
N HIS A 204 16.32 -17.62 -5.54
CA HIS A 204 15.56 -16.55 -4.92
C HIS A 204 15.51 -16.71 -3.40
N LEU A 205 15.52 -15.57 -2.72
CA LEU A 205 15.35 -15.48 -1.28
C LEU A 205 13.91 -15.10 -1.00
N ILE A 206 13.25 -15.84 -0.11
CA ILE A 206 11.91 -15.49 0.37
C ILE A 206 12.09 -14.50 1.53
N ARG A 207 11.34 -13.40 1.50
CA ARG A 207 11.26 -12.42 2.58
C ARG A 207 9.91 -12.57 3.26
N GLU A 208 9.96 -12.75 4.58
CA GLU A 208 8.79 -12.73 5.44
C GLU A 208 8.96 -11.62 6.48
N ASP A 209 8.02 -10.68 6.53
CA ASP A 209 8.01 -9.61 7.53
C ASP A 209 7.24 -10.07 8.77
N HIS A 210 7.91 -10.07 9.93
CA HIS A 210 7.31 -10.41 11.22
C HIS A 210 7.76 -9.43 12.32
N PHE A 211 6.90 -9.24 13.33
CA PHE A 211 7.29 -8.50 14.52
C PHE A 211 8.05 -9.42 15.46
N LYS A 212 9.28 -9.04 15.83
CA LYS A 212 10.16 -9.89 16.65
C LYS A 212 9.85 -9.84 18.15
N VAL A 213 9.51 -8.65 18.65
CA VAL A 213 9.29 -8.42 20.07
C VAL A 213 8.28 -7.30 20.25
N ALA A 214 7.34 -7.48 21.17
CA ALA A 214 6.49 -6.41 21.66
C ALA A 214 7.06 -5.89 22.97
N VAL A 215 7.43 -4.61 22.97
CA VAL A 215 7.98 -3.93 24.13
C VAL A 215 6.86 -3.10 24.75
N PRO A 216 6.35 -3.44 25.95
CA PRO A 216 5.32 -2.66 26.61
C PRO A 216 5.86 -1.28 26.98
N SER A 217 4.98 -0.27 26.99
CA SER A 217 5.34 1.04 27.54
C SER A 217 5.67 0.92 29.03
N THR A 218 6.48 1.84 29.55
CA THR A 218 6.90 1.86 30.97
C THR A 218 5.74 2.03 31.96
N TYR A 219 4.58 2.47 31.46
CA TYR A 219 3.36 2.67 32.24
C TYR A 219 2.26 1.63 31.93
N CYS A 220 2.53 0.63 31.08
CA CYS A 220 1.59 -0.46 30.86
C CYS A 220 1.46 -1.30 32.13
N LYS A 221 0.23 -1.51 32.58
CA LYS A 221 -0.10 -2.28 33.80
C LYS A 221 -0.91 -3.54 33.51
N VAL A 222 -1.15 -3.84 32.24
CA VAL A 222 -1.99 -4.95 31.79
C VAL A 222 -1.19 -5.91 30.94
N GLU A 223 -1.65 -7.15 30.88
CA GLU A 223 -1.09 -8.16 30.00
C GLU A 223 -1.34 -7.83 28.53
N MET A 224 -0.46 -8.34 27.67
CA MET A 224 -0.60 -8.18 26.22
C MET A 224 -1.83 -8.95 25.71
N PRO A 225 -2.74 -8.29 24.97
CA PRO A 225 -3.88 -8.95 24.33
C PRO A 225 -3.44 -10.06 23.37
N ASP A 226 -4.23 -11.13 23.27
CA ASP A 226 -3.90 -12.31 22.47
C ASP A 226 -3.71 -11.99 20.98
N TYR A 227 -4.49 -11.05 20.43
CA TYR A 227 -4.36 -10.67 19.04
C TYR A 227 -3.03 -9.96 18.76
N ILE A 228 -2.52 -9.17 19.70
CA ILE A 228 -1.17 -8.58 19.61
C ILE A 228 -0.10 -9.67 19.79
N ARG A 229 -0.30 -10.61 20.72
CA ARG A 229 0.63 -11.74 20.90
C ARG A 229 0.79 -12.56 19.62
N ARG A 230 -0.29 -12.77 18.86
CA ARG A 230 -0.26 -13.46 17.55
C ARG A 230 0.54 -12.73 16.47
N MET A 231 0.82 -11.44 16.64
CA MET A 231 1.64 -10.68 15.69
C MET A 231 3.14 -10.90 15.89
N VAL A 232 3.53 -11.38 17.07
CA VAL A 232 4.93 -11.57 17.45
C VAL A 232 5.31 -13.03 17.24
N THR A 233 6.33 -13.27 16.43
CA THR A 233 6.86 -14.62 16.11
C THR A 233 8.36 -14.69 16.24
#